data_AF-A0A3B3RH27-F1
#
_entry.id   AF-A0A3B3RH27-F1
#
_cell.length_a   1.000
_cell.length_b   1.000
_cell.length_c   1.000
_cell.angle_alpha   90.00
_cell.angle_beta   90.00
_cell.angle_gamma   90.00
#
_symmetry.space_group_name_H-M   'P 1'
#
loop_
_entity.id
_entity.type
_entity.pdbx_description
1 polymer ?
#
loop_
_entity_poly.entity_id
_entity_poly.type
_entity_poly.pdbx_seq_one_letter_code
_entity_poly.pdbx_strand_id
1 'polypeptide(L)'
;MDLLQLFNITQYVNFPTHTHGHILDLVCSNGPTIINLSSHNLCISDHFAINFNIQIPLTAHKAKRIITFRNLKSIDTSALSALLSSKLPTFTSPLSENPSELVNHYNNTLSYCLDELAPTKTKTVSFTYTAPWYTPELHQMKSRKRQLERLYKKSGLTVHLQIYTDYIQQYKDTLNSTRSKYYSNLIYSGSNNPKALFSTINTLLKPNNIPSSSFTTDKCNQFQSFFQSKIDSVYSSIDLSSSHAVPPDPPPPNQQLSHFTPITPAHLTKLFSGIKTSTCSLDPIPSPLIKACLPVLSPLITQIINSSLSSGFVPQSLKLAAITPILKKPNHDPDNCANFRPISNLPFLSKILERVVAAQLQTHLTFNSLYEPFQSGFRPKHSTETALLKITNDLLLSSDSGHLSILILLDLTAAFDTISHSILLSRLKNSLNITGSALFWLRSYLTNRQQFIHFNHCSSTIAPLQQGVPQGSVLGPLLFIL
;
A
#
# COMPACT_ATOMS: atom_id res chain seq x y z
N MET A 1 -43.38 -11.08 -31.84
CA MET A 1 -42.50 -11.63 -30.78
C MET A 1 -42.81 -10.86 -29.51
N ASP A 2 -43.17 -11.56 -28.44
CA ASP A 2 -43.55 -10.93 -27.17
C ASP A 2 -42.30 -10.29 -26.51
N LEU A 3 -42.40 -9.04 -26.06
CA LEU A 3 -41.29 -8.26 -25.51
C LEU A 3 -40.63 -9.00 -24.33
N LEU A 4 -41.43 -9.72 -23.53
CA LEU A 4 -40.95 -10.48 -22.38
C LEU A 4 -40.11 -11.70 -22.79
N GLN A 5 -40.48 -12.37 -23.89
CA GLN A 5 -39.70 -13.49 -24.44
C GLN A 5 -38.32 -13.03 -24.92
N LEU A 6 -38.22 -11.80 -25.45
CA LEU A 6 -36.96 -11.20 -25.89
C LEU A 6 -35.95 -11.01 -24.75
N PHE A 7 -36.43 -10.87 -23.51
CA PHE A 7 -35.60 -10.71 -22.31
C PHE A 7 -35.55 -11.96 -21.42
N ASN A 8 -36.04 -13.11 -21.90
CA ASN A 8 -36.20 -14.34 -21.10
C ASN A 8 -36.98 -14.11 -19.78
N ILE A 9 -37.99 -13.24 -19.82
CA ILE A 9 -38.86 -12.95 -18.68
C ILE A 9 -40.15 -13.75 -18.84
N THR A 10 -40.51 -14.50 -17.80
CA THR A 10 -41.78 -15.22 -17.72
C THR A 10 -42.76 -14.41 -16.88
N GLN A 11 -43.96 -14.17 -17.41
CA GLN A 11 -45.09 -13.63 -16.64
C GLN A 11 -45.91 -14.80 -16.08
N TYR A 12 -46.34 -14.71 -14.82
CA TYR A 12 -46.95 -15.83 -14.08
C TYR A 12 -48.44 -15.63 -13.77
N VAL A 13 -48.99 -14.42 -13.88
CA VAL A 13 -50.40 -14.14 -13.54
C VAL A 13 -51.30 -14.46 -14.73
N ASN A 14 -52.10 -15.50 -14.61
CA ASN A 14 -53.06 -15.96 -15.62
C ASN A 14 -54.52 -15.88 -15.15
N PHE A 15 -54.78 -15.16 -14.06
CA PHE A 15 -56.10 -14.98 -13.46
C PHE A 15 -56.44 -13.49 -13.31
N PRO A 16 -57.73 -13.13 -13.23
CA PRO A 16 -58.15 -11.75 -13.00
C PRO A 16 -57.56 -11.15 -11.73
N THR A 17 -57.01 -9.95 -11.83
CA THR A 17 -56.48 -9.17 -10.69
C THR A 17 -57.36 -7.98 -10.35
N HIS A 18 -58.49 -7.84 -11.05
CA HIS A 18 -59.44 -6.75 -10.90
C HIS A 18 -60.87 -7.28 -10.81
N THR A 19 -61.73 -6.58 -10.07
CA THR A 19 -63.15 -6.93 -9.84
C THR A 19 -63.97 -7.15 -11.13
N HIS A 20 -63.58 -6.50 -12.23
CA HIS A 20 -64.25 -6.60 -13.53
C HIS A 20 -63.74 -7.77 -14.42
N GLY A 21 -62.90 -8.65 -13.87
CA GLY A 21 -62.41 -9.83 -14.60
C GLY A 21 -61.15 -9.60 -15.44
N HIS A 22 -60.53 -8.42 -15.36
CA HIS A 22 -59.30 -8.09 -16.10
C HIS A 22 -58.02 -8.46 -15.35
N ILE A 23 -56.94 -8.68 -16.09
CA ILE A 23 -55.57 -8.85 -15.57
C ILE A 23 -54.84 -7.52 -15.76
N LEU A 24 -54.75 -6.72 -14.69
CA LEU A 24 -54.07 -5.41 -14.71
C LEU A 24 -52.71 -5.44 -14.02
N ASP A 25 -52.51 -6.41 -13.13
CA ASP A 25 -51.31 -6.54 -12.31
C ASP A 25 -50.52 -7.76 -12.75
N LEU A 26 -49.22 -7.59 -12.97
CA LEU A 26 -48.36 -8.63 -13.51
C LEU A 26 -47.31 -9.04 -12.48
N VAL A 27 -47.01 -10.33 -12.43
CA VAL A 27 -45.85 -10.86 -11.74
C VAL A 27 -44.93 -11.50 -12.78
N CYS A 28 -43.75 -10.93 -12.95
CA CYS A 28 -42.78 -11.37 -13.95
C CYS A 28 -41.44 -11.73 -13.29
N SER A 29 -40.79 -12.82 -13.72
CA SER A 29 -39.43 -13.15 -13.28
C SER A 29 -38.57 -13.69 -14.42
N ASN A 30 -37.26 -13.50 -14.28
CA ASN A 30 -36.22 -14.16 -15.07
C ASN A 30 -35.24 -14.79 -14.09
N GLY A 31 -35.35 -16.11 -13.89
CA GLY A 31 -34.53 -16.87 -12.94
C GLY A 31 -35.30 -17.48 -11.78
N PRO A 32 -35.75 -16.70 -10.76
CA PRO A 32 -36.34 -17.26 -9.56
C PRO A 32 -37.75 -17.82 -9.81
N THR A 33 -37.98 -19.05 -9.35
CA THR A 33 -39.28 -19.72 -9.45
C THR A 33 -40.28 -19.11 -8.47
N ILE A 34 -41.43 -18.71 -8.99
CA ILE A 34 -42.56 -18.18 -8.22
C ILE A 34 -43.47 -19.35 -7.86
N ILE A 35 -43.87 -19.44 -6.58
CA ILE A 35 -44.66 -20.53 -6.02
C ILE A 35 -45.84 -19.94 -5.23
N ASN A 36 -46.95 -20.66 -5.10
CA ASN A 36 -48.14 -20.24 -4.34
C ASN A 36 -48.69 -18.86 -4.79
N LEU A 37 -48.69 -18.60 -6.09
CA LEU A 37 -49.27 -17.39 -6.65
C LEU A 37 -50.80 -17.44 -6.54
N SER A 38 -51.39 -16.46 -5.85
CA SER A 38 -52.83 -16.33 -5.66
C SER A 38 -53.28 -14.87 -5.62
N SER A 39 -54.55 -14.62 -5.95
CA SER A 39 -55.22 -13.33 -5.73
C SER A 39 -56.21 -13.42 -4.57
N HIS A 40 -56.26 -12.37 -3.76
CA HIS A 40 -57.23 -12.22 -2.69
C HIS A 40 -57.99 -10.90 -2.83
N ASN A 41 -59.32 -10.97 -2.90
CA ASN A 41 -60.13 -9.76 -2.81
C ASN A 41 -60.17 -9.31 -1.35
N LEU A 42 -59.51 -8.19 -1.05
CA LEU A 42 -59.50 -7.60 0.29
C LEU A 42 -60.69 -6.64 0.52
N CYS A 43 -61.57 -6.46 -0.47
CA CYS A 43 -62.76 -5.59 -0.44
C CYS A 43 -62.48 -4.11 -0.10
N ILE A 44 -61.21 -3.69 -0.14
CA ILE A 44 -60.74 -2.31 0.12
C ILE A 44 -60.23 -1.61 -1.16
N SER A 45 -60.13 -2.34 -2.27
CA SER A 45 -59.73 -1.86 -3.59
C SER A 45 -60.43 -2.69 -4.66
N ASP A 46 -60.60 -2.09 -5.82
CA ASP A 46 -61.00 -2.70 -7.09
C ASP A 46 -59.93 -3.67 -7.66
N HIS A 47 -58.69 -3.57 -7.18
CA HIS A 47 -57.62 -4.55 -7.40
C HIS A 47 -57.57 -5.63 -6.31
N PHE A 48 -57.28 -6.86 -6.71
CA PHE A 48 -57.03 -7.98 -5.81
C PHE A 48 -55.57 -7.97 -5.34
N ALA A 49 -55.36 -8.28 -4.07
CA ALA A 49 -54.02 -8.45 -3.52
C ALA A 49 -53.38 -9.73 -4.07
N ILE A 50 -52.28 -9.59 -4.79
CA ILE A 50 -51.50 -10.71 -5.28
C ILE A 50 -50.52 -11.16 -4.22
N ASN A 51 -50.59 -12.44 -3.86
CA ASN A 51 -49.66 -13.09 -2.94
C ASN A 51 -48.87 -14.16 -3.68
N PHE A 52 -47.57 -14.27 -3.41
CA PHE A 52 -46.73 -15.33 -3.93
C PHE A 52 -45.48 -15.51 -3.08
N ASN A 53 -44.89 -16.69 -3.17
CA ASN A 53 -43.63 -17.04 -2.55
C ASN A 53 -42.52 -17.12 -3.59
N ILE A 54 -41.32 -16.67 -3.23
CA ILE A 54 -40.12 -16.85 -4.03
C ILE A 54 -39.09 -17.60 -3.20
N GLN A 55 -38.53 -18.68 -3.75
CA GLN A 55 -37.35 -19.30 -3.17
C GLN A 55 -36.11 -18.52 -3.61
N ILE A 56 -35.58 -17.72 -2.69
CA ILE A 56 -34.30 -17.03 -2.89
C ILE A 56 -33.25 -17.82 -2.11
N PRO A 57 -32.17 -18.30 -2.75
CA PRO A 57 -31.05 -18.86 -2.01
C PRO A 57 -30.52 -17.76 -1.08
N LEU A 58 -30.68 -17.95 0.22
CA LEU A 58 -30.12 -17.04 1.21
C LEU A 58 -28.61 -17.02 0.97
N THR A 59 -28.08 -15.84 0.64
CA THR A 59 -26.62 -15.66 0.58
C THR A 59 -26.08 -16.06 1.94
N ALA A 60 -25.14 -17.02 1.96
CA ALA A 60 -24.56 -17.56 3.19
C ALA A 60 -24.26 -16.41 4.16
N HIS A 61 -24.71 -16.54 5.41
CA HIS A 61 -24.40 -15.57 6.47
C HIS A 61 -22.90 -15.26 6.38
N LYS A 62 -22.56 -13.98 6.16
CA LYS A 62 -21.16 -13.57 6.06
C LYS A 62 -20.42 -14.15 7.26
N ALA A 63 -19.48 -15.05 6.99
CA ALA A 63 -18.76 -15.76 8.03
C ALA A 63 -18.21 -14.75 9.03
N LYS A 64 -18.52 -14.96 10.31
CA LYS A 64 -17.91 -14.20 11.39
C LYS A 64 -16.39 -14.41 11.27
N ARG A 65 -15.63 -13.33 11.14
CA ARG A 65 -14.18 -13.38 11.06
C ARG A 65 -13.59 -12.99 12.41
N ILE A 66 -12.64 -13.77 12.90
CA ILE A 66 -11.80 -13.36 14.03
C ILE A 66 -10.75 -12.40 13.44
N ILE A 67 -10.73 -11.17 13.92
CA ILE A 67 -9.68 -10.21 13.62
C ILE A 67 -8.78 -10.05 14.83
N THR A 68 -7.50 -9.86 14.57
CA THR A 68 -6.46 -9.62 15.57
C THR A 68 -5.98 -8.18 15.41
N PHE A 69 -5.95 -7.40 16.49
CA PHE A 69 -5.58 -5.98 16.45
C PHE A 69 -4.92 -5.51 17.75
N ARG A 70 -4.18 -4.40 17.65
CA ARG A 70 -3.65 -3.65 18.79
C ARG A 70 -4.27 -2.27 18.83
N ASN A 71 -4.55 -1.73 20.03
CA ASN A 71 -5.04 -0.36 20.18
C ASN A 71 -3.87 0.64 20.12
N LEU A 72 -3.22 0.76 18.96
CA LEU A 72 -2.04 1.61 18.79
C LEU A 72 -2.33 3.09 19.09
N LYS A 73 -3.58 3.53 18.90
CA LYS A 73 -4.01 4.92 19.14
C LYS A 73 -4.07 5.29 20.63
N SER A 74 -4.14 4.30 21.53
CA SER A 74 -4.17 4.56 22.98
C SER A 74 -2.78 4.51 23.62
N ILE A 75 -1.71 4.31 22.84
CA ILE A 75 -0.34 4.30 23.38
C ILE A 75 0.03 5.73 23.75
N ASP A 76 0.28 5.97 25.03
CA ASP A 76 0.89 7.21 25.52
C ASP A 76 2.39 7.16 25.22
N THR A 77 2.86 8.11 24.41
CA THR A 77 4.27 8.23 24.01
C THR A 77 5.20 8.54 25.18
N SER A 78 4.70 9.20 26.23
CA SER A 78 5.47 9.48 27.44
C SER A 78 5.70 8.21 28.26
N ALA A 79 4.66 7.40 28.45
CA ALA A 79 4.75 6.09 29.08
C ALA A 79 5.65 5.13 28.30
N LEU A 80 5.55 5.11 26.96
CA LEU A 80 6.46 4.35 26.10
C LEU A 80 7.92 4.80 26.28
N SER A 81 8.17 6.11 26.31
CA SER A 81 9.52 6.64 26.52
C SER A 81 10.07 6.28 27.90
N ALA A 82 9.25 6.33 28.95
CA ALA A 82 9.66 5.94 30.30
C ALA A 82 9.98 4.45 30.40
N LEU A 83 9.14 3.59 29.81
CA LEU A 83 9.37 2.14 29.77
C LEU A 83 10.66 1.82 28.99
N LEU A 84 10.88 2.47 27.84
CA LEU A 84 12.10 2.32 27.07
C LEU A 84 13.33 2.74 27.86
N SER A 85 13.31 3.89 28.52
CA SER A 85 14.41 4.35 29.37
C SER A 85 14.72 3.36 30.50
N SER A 86 13.72 2.66 31.03
CA SER A 86 13.93 1.64 32.08
C SER A 86 14.56 0.35 31.58
N LYS A 87 14.37 0.01 30.30
CA LYS A 87 14.82 -1.26 29.69
C LYS A 87 16.09 -1.11 28.88
N LEU A 88 16.36 0.09 28.38
CA LEU A 88 17.60 0.40 27.69
C LEU A 88 18.70 0.63 28.72
N PRO A 89 19.88 0.01 28.53
CA PRO A 89 20.98 0.16 29.45
C PRO A 89 21.56 1.57 29.37
N THR A 90 22.18 2.02 30.46
CA THR A 90 22.98 3.24 30.46
C THR A 90 24.18 3.05 29.54
N PHE A 91 24.27 3.84 28.47
CA PHE A 91 25.27 3.73 27.39
C PHE A 91 26.69 4.16 27.81
N THR A 92 27.16 3.75 28.99
CA THR A 92 28.54 4.01 29.47
C THR A 92 29.57 3.09 28.81
N SER A 93 29.13 1.99 28.19
CA SER A 93 29.97 1.08 27.41
C SER A 93 29.15 0.45 26.27
N PRO A 94 29.77 0.07 25.14
CA PRO A 94 29.05 -0.54 24.04
C PRO A 94 28.48 -1.90 24.45
N LEU A 95 27.15 -2.02 24.41
CA LEU A 95 26.38 -3.26 24.61
C LEU A 95 26.92 -4.50 23.89
N SER A 96 27.41 -4.32 22.66
CA SER A 96 28.04 -5.33 21.82
C SER A 96 28.77 -4.59 20.70
N GLU A 97 29.85 -5.19 20.19
CA GLU A 97 30.52 -4.74 18.97
C GLU A 97 29.82 -5.26 17.70
N ASN A 98 28.99 -6.31 17.83
CA ASN A 98 28.29 -6.93 16.71
C ASN A 98 27.02 -6.15 16.32
N PRO A 99 26.94 -5.60 15.10
CA PRO A 99 25.78 -4.84 14.65
C PRO A 99 24.47 -5.62 14.72
N SER A 100 24.49 -6.93 14.48
CA SER A 100 23.29 -7.78 14.44
C SER A 100 22.71 -8.00 15.83
N GLU A 101 23.56 -8.16 16.84
CA GLU A 101 23.12 -8.31 18.24
C GLU A 101 22.47 -7.02 18.75
N LEU A 102 23.03 -5.86 18.40
CA LEU A 102 22.45 -4.56 18.75
C LEU A 102 21.08 -4.36 18.10
N VAL A 103 20.90 -4.76 16.84
CA VAL A 103 19.58 -4.70 16.18
C VAL A 103 18.59 -5.69 16.80
N ASN A 104 19.03 -6.88 17.21
CA ASN A 104 18.18 -7.84 17.91
C ASN A 104 17.72 -7.28 19.26
N HIS A 105 18.63 -6.67 20.03
CA HIS A 105 18.28 -5.97 21.27
C HIS A 105 17.26 -4.85 21.02
N TYR A 106 17.48 -4.02 19.99
CA TYR A 106 16.54 -2.97 19.58
C TYR A 106 15.15 -3.53 19.26
N ASN A 107 15.08 -4.57 18.43
CA ASN A 107 13.81 -5.18 18.01
C ASN A 107 13.07 -5.82 19.20
N ASN A 108 13.78 -6.55 20.05
CA ASN A 108 13.19 -7.25 21.20
C ASN A 108 12.68 -6.26 22.25
N THR A 109 13.46 -5.24 22.59
CA THR A 109 13.07 -4.20 23.55
C THR A 109 11.85 -3.43 23.09
N LEU A 110 11.81 -3.02 21.81
CA LEU A 110 10.66 -2.31 21.24
C LEU A 110 9.40 -3.18 21.17
N SER A 111 9.54 -4.44 20.75
CA SER A 111 8.41 -5.39 20.67
C SER A 111 7.84 -5.66 22.05
N TYR A 112 8.70 -5.88 23.06
CA TYR A 112 8.29 -6.05 24.45
C TYR A 112 7.51 -4.83 24.98
N CYS A 113 8.02 -3.61 24.75
CA CYS A 113 7.33 -2.40 25.19
C CYS A 113 5.96 -2.23 24.51
N LEU A 114 5.85 -2.64 23.24
CA LEU A 114 4.57 -2.64 22.53
C LEU A 114 3.60 -3.69 23.07
N ASP A 115 4.09 -4.87 23.44
CA ASP A 115 3.28 -5.93 24.05
C ASP A 115 2.71 -5.51 25.40
N GLU A 116 3.51 -4.86 26.23
CA GLU A 116 3.07 -4.33 27.53
C GLU A 116 2.02 -3.21 27.39
N LEU A 117 2.25 -2.24 26.51
CA LEU A 117 1.39 -1.05 26.39
C LEU A 117 0.17 -1.26 25.48
N ALA A 118 0.26 -2.15 24.51
CA ALA A 118 -0.79 -2.42 23.54
C ALA A 118 -0.82 -3.91 23.17
N PRO A 119 -1.24 -4.78 24.11
CA PRO A 119 -1.29 -6.22 23.88
C PRO A 119 -2.24 -6.55 22.73
N THR A 120 -1.91 -7.66 22.05
CA THR A 120 -2.73 -8.17 20.95
C THR A 120 -4.09 -8.64 21.46
N LYS A 121 -5.17 -8.11 20.88
CA LYS A 121 -6.55 -8.49 21.18
C LYS A 121 -7.20 -9.13 19.97
N THR A 122 -8.09 -10.10 20.21
CA THR A 122 -8.91 -10.72 19.17
C THR A 122 -10.37 -10.30 19.33
N LYS A 123 -11.06 -10.09 18.22
CA LYS A 123 -12.50 -9.80 18.21
C LYS A 123 -13.17 -10.48 17.03
N THR A 124 -14.32 -11.09 17.28
CA THR A 124 -15.17 -11.64 16.23
C THR A 124 -16.00 -10.52 15.62
N VAL A 125 -15.81 -10.26 14.33
CA VAL A 125 -16.52 -9.22 13.58
C VAL A 125 -17.31 -9.81 12.41
N SER A 126 -18.47 -9.22 12.13
CA SER A 126 -19.21 -9.43 10.89
C SER A 126 -19.15 -8.14 10.07
N PHE A 127 -18.58 -8.19 8.87
CA PHE A 127 -18.53 -7.04 7.98
C PHE A 127 -19.90 -6.84 7.30
N THR A 128 -20.82 -6.17 7.98
CA THR A 128 -21.96 -5.54 7.33
C THR A 128 -21.46 -4.24 6.72
N TYR A 129 -21.53 -4.10 5.39
CA TYR A 129 -21.35 -2.79 4.77
C TYR A 129 -22.50 -1.91 5.24
N THR A 130 -22.23 -1.07 6.23
CA THR A 130 -23.15 0.00 6.58
C THR A 130 -23.07 1.04 5.48
N ALA A 131 -24.21 1.44 4.94
CA ALA A 131 -24.23 2.48 3.93
C ALA A 131 -23.53 3.74 4.51
N PRO A 132 -22.60 4.37 3.78
CA PRO A 132 -21.74 5.42 4.33
C PRO A 132 -22.52 6.69 4.73
N TRP A 133 -23.74 6.85 4.23
CA TRP A 133 -24.67 7.91 4.58
C TRP A 133 -25.56 7.58 5.79
N TYR A 134 -25.47 6.38 6.36
CA TYR A 134 -26.31 5.96 7.49
C TYR A 134 -25.75 6.49 8.82
N THR A 135 -26.42 7.50 9.38
CA THR A 135 -25.95 8.24 10.56
C THR A 135 -26.41 7.61 11.89
N PRO A 136 -25.76 7.93 13.02
CA PRO A 136 -26.24 7.56 14.36
C PRO A 136 -27.66 8.05 14.66
N GLU A 137 -28.04 9.21 14.13
CA GLU A 137 -29.40 9.76 14.22
C GLU A 137 -30.44 8.85 13.56
N LEU A 138 -30.18 8.39 12.32
CA LEU A 138 -31.06 7.42 11.65
C LEU A 138 -31.16 6.09 12.43
N HIS A 139 -30.10 5.70 13.13
CA HIS A 139 -30.13 4.53 14.02
C HIS A 139 -31.07 4.73 15.22
N GLN A 140 -31.02 5.91 15.86
CA GLN A 140 -31.91 6.26 16.96
C GLN A 140 -33.37 6.34 16.49
N MET A 141 -33.63 7.00 15.36
CA MET A 141 -34.97 7.07 14.78
C MET A 141 -35.52 5.68 14.44
N LYS A 142 -34.73 4.80 13.84
CA LYS A 142 -35.15 3.41 13.58
C LYS A 142 -35.52 2.66 14.85
N SER A 143 -34.76 2.87 15.93
CA SER A 143 -35.04 2.28 17.24
C SER A 143 -36.34 2.80 17.84
N ARG A 144 -36.57 4.12 17.79
CA ARG A 144 -37.81 4.76 18.23
C ARG A 144 -39.02 4.28 17.44
N LYS A 145 -38.90 4.17 16.11
CA LYS A 145 -39.94 3.60 15.24
C LYS A 145 -40.37 2.20 15.69
N ARG A 146 -39.41 1.33 16.05
CA ARG A 146 -39.70 -0.02 16.56
C ARG A 146 -40.36 0.01 17.95
N GLN A 147 -40.01 0.97 18.80
CA GLN A 147 -40.68 1.14 20.09
C GLN A 147 -42.15 1.53 19.89
N LEU A 148 -42.44 2.48 18.98
CA LEU A 148 -43.80 2.90 18.64
C LEU A 148 -44.61 1.77 18.01
N GLU A 149 -44.00 0.97 17.13
CA GLU A 149 -44.64 -0.23 16.56
C GLU A 149 -45.07 -1.22 17.66
N ARG A 150 -44.19 -1.48 18.63
CA ARG A 150 -44.49 -2.37 19.76
C ARG A 150 -45.56 -1.79 20.68
N LEU A 151 -45.56 -0.48 20.90
CA LEU A 151 -46.56 0.22 21.69
C LEU A 151 -47.95 0.10 21.04
N TYR A 152 -48.05 0.37 19.74
CA TYR A 152 -49.27 0.16 18.97
C TYR A 152 -49.74 -1.30 19.06
N LYS A 153 -48.87 -2.27 18.76
CA LYS A 153 -49.22 -3.70 18.84
C LYS A 153 -49.68 -4.16 20.23
N LYS A 154 -49.13 -3.58 21.29
CA LYS A 154 -49.51 -3.90 22.68
C LYS A 154 -50.84 -3.26 23.09
N SER A 155 -51.07 -2.02 22.67
CA SER A 155 -52.21 -1.22 23.15
C SER A 155 -53.45 -1.31 22.27
N GLY A 156 -53.31 -1.58 20.96
CA GLY A 156 -54.41 -1.59 20.00
C GLY A 156 -55.08 -0.23 19.75
N LEU A 157 -54.62 0.85 20.38
CA LEU A 157 -55.25 2.17 20.30
C LEU A 157 -54.96 2.87 18.96
N THR A 158 -55.97 3.51 18.39
CA THR A 158 -55.89 4.31 17.15
C THR A 158 -54.90 5.47 17.26
N VAL A 159 -54.81 6.11 18.43
CA VAL A 159 -53.85 7.19 18.70
C VAL A 159 -52.40 6.69 18.58
N HIS A 160 -52.10 5.48 19.06
CA HIS A 160 -50.76 4.91 18.94
C HIS A 160 -50.45 4.44 17.52
N LEU A 161 -51.46 4.02 16.75
CA LEU A 161 -51.32 3.78 15.33
C LEU A 161 -50.94 5.07 14.59
N GLN A 162 -51.65 6.17 14.87
CA GLN A 162 -51.37 7.47 14.25
C GLN A 162 -49.95 7.96 14.55
N ILE A 163 -49.53 7.91 15.82
CA ILE A 163 -48.17 8.27 16.23
C ILE A 163 -47.12 7.39 15.50
N TYR A 164 -47.40 6.10 15.35
CA TYR A 164 -46.50 5.20 14.62
C TYR A 164 -46.43 5.52 13.13
N THR A 165 -47.56 5.78 12.47
CA THR A 165 -47.62 6.11 11.03
C THR A 165 -46.94 7.44 10.73
N ASP A 166 -47.19 8.46 11.55
CA ASP A 166 -46.55 9.78 11.40
C ASP A 166 -45.03 9.67 11.55
N TYR A 167 -44.58 8.87 12.53
CA TYR A 167 -43.16 8.64 12.76
C TYR A 167 -42.50 7.80 11.67
N ILE A 168 -43.23 6.88 11.03
CA ILE A 168 -42.73 6.19 9.82
C ILE A 168 -42.46 7.19 8.71
N GLN A 169 -43.38 8.13 8.48
CA GLN A 169 -43.25 9.12 7.42
C GLN A 169 -42.05 10.03 7.69
N GLN A 170 -41.94 10.56 8.91
CA GLN A 170 -40.78 11.35 9.34
C GLN A 170 -39.46 10.59 9.14
N TYR A 171 -39.40 9.32 9.55
CA TYR A 171 -38.20 8.50 9.36
C TYR A 171 -37.84 8.30 7.88
N LYS A 172 -38.84 8.07 7.00
CA LYS A 172 -38.62 7.93 5.55
C LYS A 172 -38.07 9.22 4.96
N ASP A 173 -38.64 10.37 5.32
CA ASP A 173 -38.26 11.67 4.80
C ASP A 173 -36.84 12.04 5.22
N THR A 174 -36.50 11.83 6.50
CA THR A 174 -35.13 12.03 7.00
C THR A 174 -34.16 11.07 6.31
N LEU A 175 -34.51 9.79 6.17
CA LEU A 175 -33.64 8.80 5.50
C LEU A 175 -33.33 9.19 4.05
N ASN A 176 -34.35 9.60 3.29
CA ASN A 176 -34.20 10.03 1.91
C ASN A 176 -33.39 11.33 1.80
N SER A 177 -33.67 12.31 2.66
CA SER A 177 -32.95 13.57 2.72
C SER A 177 -31.47 13.39 3.08
N THR A 178 -31.16 12.60 4.12
CA THR A 178 -29.77 12.30 4.52
C THR A 178 -29.01 11.58 3.40
N ARG A 179 -29.64 10.59 2.74
CA ARG A 179 -29.03 9.88 1.61
C ARG A 179 -28.75 10.83 0.44
N SER A 180 -29.72 11.65 0.06
CA SER A 180 -29.59 12.63 -1.01
C SER A 180 -28.46 13.62 -0.71
N LYS A 181 -28.49 14.23 0.48
CA LYS A 181 -27.47 15.21 0.92
C LYS A 181 -26.06 14.64 0.90
N TYR A 182 -25.86 13.40 1.33
CA TYR A 182 -24.55 12.75 1.30
C TYR A 182 -23.99 12.66 -0.13
N TYR A 183 -24.76 12.10 -1.06
CA TYR A 183 -24.28 11.93 -2.44
C TYR A 183 -24.14 13.26 -3.17
N SER A 184 -25.05 14.22 -2.93
CA SER A 184 -24.91 15.58 -3.45
C SER A 184 -23.62 16.23 -2.98
N ASN A 185 -23.31 16.18 -1.67
CA ASN A 185 -22.06 16.74 -1.13
C ASN A 185 -20.82 16.06 -1.71
N LEU A 186 -20.87 14.73 -1.88
CA LEU A 186 -19.79 13.96 -2.45
C LEU A 186 -19.51 14.38 -3.90
N ILE A 187 -20.55 14.64 -4.70
CA ILE A 187 -20.44 15.19 -6.06
C ILE A 187 -19.91 16.63 -6.05
N TYR A 188 -20.48 17.52 -5.23
CA TYR A 188 -20.04 18.92 -5.12
C TYR A 188 -18.59 19.05 -4.67
N SER A 189 -18.15 18.24 -3.72
CA SER A 189 -16.75 18.26 -3.25
C SER A 189 -15.74 17.91 -4.34
N GLY A 190 -16.16 17.18 -5.38
CA GLY A 190 -15.35 16.81 -6.54
C GLY A 190 -15.52 17.72 -7.76
N SER A 191 -16.41 18.72 -7.74
CA SER A 191 -16.80 19.49 -8.94
C SER A 191 -15.66 20.29 -9.55
N ASN A 192 -14.73 20.77 -8.72
CA ASN A 192 -13.58 21.56 -9.17
C ASN A 192 -12.43 20.70 -9.73
N ASN A 193 -12.60 19.36 -9.74
CA ASN A 193 -11.61 18.42 -10.25
C ASN A 193 -12.30 17.37 -11.14
N PRO A 194 -12.27 17.54 -12.47
CA PRO A 194 -12.92 16.62 -13.40
C PRO A 194 -12.52 15.15 -13.20
N LYS A 195 -11.26 14.87 -12.85
CA LYS A 195 -10.80 13.49 -12.57
C LYS A 195 -11.45 12.92 -11.30
N ALA A 196 -11.58 13.73 -10.25
CA ALA A 196 -12.24 13.32 -9.01
C ALA A 196 -13.74 13.09 -9.22
N LEU A 197 -14.40 13.99 -9.97
CA LEU A 197 -15.82 13.86 -10.32
C LEU A 197 -16.09 12.58 -11.13
N PHE A 198 -15.31 12.32 -12.19
CA PHE A 198 -15.46 11.11 -13.00
C PHE A 198 -15.17 9.83 -12.21
N SER A 199 -14.17 9.86 -11.31
CA SER A 199 -13.88 8.73 -10.40
C SER A 199 -15.07 8.44 -9.47
N THR A 200 -15.62 9.49 -8.86
CA THR A 200 -16.80 9.43 -7.99
C THR A 200 -18.00 8.84 -8.72
N ILE A 201 -18.34 9.34 -9.92
CA ILE A 201 -19.47 8.85 -10.71
C ILE A 201 -19.27 7.38 -11.11
N ASN A 202 -18.06 7.02 -11.57
CA ASN A 202 -17.73 5.64 -11.91
C ASN A 202 -17.89 4.69 -10.71
N THR A 203 -17.52 5.14 -9.51
CA THR A 203 -17.67 4.36 -8.27
C THR A 203 -19.13 4.16 -7.86
N LEU A 204 -20.02 5.10 -8.20
CA LEU A 204 -21.44 5.02 -7.88
C LEU A 204 -22.22 4.16 -8.90
N LEU A 205 -21.86 4.25 -10.18
CA LEU A 205 -22.58 3.56 -11.27
C LEU A 205 -22.09 2.12 -11.47
N LYS A 206 -20.82 1.85 -11.21
CA LYS A 206 -20.28 0.50 -11.26
C LYS A 206 -20.41 -0.08 -9.85
N PRO A 207 -21.23 -1.13 -9.62
CA PRO A 207 -21.05 -1.91 -8.40
C PRO A 207 -19.59 -2.30 -8.38
N ASN A 208 -18.93 -2.09 -7.25
CA ASN A 208 -17.59 -2.60 -7.02
C ASN A 208 -17.66 -4.12 -7.22
N ASN A 209 -17.46 -4.58 -8.44
CA ASN A 209 -16.67 -5.77 -8.74
C ASN A 209 -15.24 -5.36 -8.38
N ILE A 210 -15.03 -5.06 -7.10
CA ILE A 210 -13.87 -5.62 -6.45
C ILE A 210 -14.31 -7.08 -6.37
N PRO A 211 -13.92 -7.98 -7.29
CA PRO A 211 -13.74 -9.32 -6.81
C PRO A 211 -12.87 -9.10 -5.59
N SER A 212 -13.35 -9.57 -4.46
CA SER A 212 -12.41 -10.01 -3.46
C SER A 212 -11.58 -11.11 -4.14
N SER A 213 -10.71 -10.78 -5.10
CA SER A 213 -9.43 -11.46 -5.23
C SER A 213 -8.72 -11.04 -3.95
N SER A 214 -9.17 -11.61 -2.84
CA SER A 214 -8.46 -11.60 -1.58
C SER A 214 -7.07 -12.06 -1.99
N PHE A 215 -6.09 -11.16 -1.94
CA PHE A 215 -4.70 -11.55 -2.11
C PHE A 215 -4.50 -12.75 -1.20
N THR A 216 -4.26 -13.91 -1.79
CA THR A 216 -3.97 -15.15 -1.08
C THR A 216 -2.47 -15.29 -0.98
N THR A 217 -2.01 -16.16 -0.08
CA THR A 217 -0.63 -16.63 -0.06
C THR A 217 -0.19 -17.12 -1.45
N ASP A 218 -1.06 -17.82 -2.18
CA ASP A 218 -0.76 -18.31 -3.54
C ASP A 218 -0.56 -17.18 -4.54
N LYS A 219 -1.40 -16.13 -4.52
CA LYS A 219 -1.21 -14.95 -5.38
C LYS A 219 0.11 -14.22 -5.02
N CYS A 220 0.47 -14.18 -3.74
CA CYS A 220 1.77 -13.63 -3.32
C CYS A 220 2.94 -14.46 -3.86
N ASN A 221 2.86 -15.79 -3.80
CA ASN A 221 3.86 -16.68 -4.39
C ASN A 221 3.94 -16.53 -5.92
N GLN A 222 2.81 -16.39 -6.60
CA GLN A 222 2.76 -16.14 -8.04
C GLN A 222 3.49 -14.84 -8.42
N PHE A 223 3.28 -13.75 -7.66
CA PHE A 223 4.03 -12.51 -7.85
C PHE A 223 5.53 -12.71 -7.62
N GLN A 224 5.91 -13.43 -6.56
CA GLN A 224 7.32 -13.72 -6.25
C GLN A 224 7.99 -14.46 -7.40
N SER A 225 7.38 -15.55 -7.87
CA SER A 225 7.89 -16.35 -9.00
C SER A 225 7.95 -15.53 -10.29
N PHE A 226 6.92 -14.74 -10.59
CA PHE A 226 6.88 -13.91 -11.79
C PHE A 226 8.01 -12.85 -11.81
N PHE A 227 8.23 -12.15 -10.70
CA PHE A 227 9.30 -11.15 -10.66
C PHE A 227 10.67 -11.81 -10.76
N GLN A 228 10.89 -12.95 -10.10
CA GLN A 228 12.14 -13.71 -10.20
C GLN A 228 12.40 -14.18 -11.65
N SER A 229 11.43 -14.87 -12.26
CA SER A 229 11.57 -15.43 -13.60
C SER A 229 11.80 -14.35 -14.65
N LYS A 230 11.23 -13.16 -14.44
CA LYS A 230 11.45 -12.02 -15.33
C LYS A 230 12.91 -11.58 -15.33
N ILE A 231 13.57 -11.55 -14.17
CA ILE A 231 15.00 -11.19 -14.08
C ILE A 231 15.87 -12.29 -14.68
N ASP A 232 15.58 -13.56 -14.36
CA ASP A 232 16.29 -14.70 -14.93
C ASP A 232 16.20 -14.73 -16.47
N SER A 233 15.05 -14.37 -17.03
CA SER A 233 14.84 -14.22 -18.49
C SER A 233 15.68 -13.09 -19.08
N VAL A 234 15.84 -11.96 -18.38
CA VAL A 234 16.70 -10.86 -18.86
C VAL A 234 18.15 -11.32 -18.88
N TYR A 235 18.63 -11.96 -17.82
CA TYR A 235 20.02 -12.43 -17.76
C TYR A 235 20.33 -13.54 -18.77
N SER A 236 19.40 -14.46 -19.02
CA SER A 236 19.58 -15.49 -20.04
C SER A 236 19.58 -14.93 -21.48
N SER A 237 18.94 -13.76 -21.70
CA SER A 237 18.97 -13.08 -22.99
C SER A 237 20.25 -12.26 -23.25
N ILE A 238 21.04 -11.99 -22.21
CA ILE A 238 22.31 -11.28 -22.33
C ILE A 238 23.38 -12.30 -22.71
N ASP A 239 23.88 -12.21 -23.95
CA ASP A 239 24.93 -13.10 -24.47
C ASP A 239 26.29 -12.79 -23.80
N LEU A 240 26.57 -13.49 -22.70
CA LEU A 240 27.80 -13.39 -21.91
C LEU A 240 29.07 -13.82 -22.69
N SER A 241 28.93 -14.42 -23.87
CA SER A 241 30.03 -14.87 -24.74
C SER A 241 30.69 -13.73 -25.50
N SER A 242 30.03 -12.57 -25.58
CA SER A 242 30.60 -11.39 -26.19
C SER A 242 31.65 -10.78 -25.26
N SER A 243 32.91 -11.13 -25.49
CA SER A 243 34.10 -10.44 -24.96
C SER A 243 34.14 -9.01 -25.52
N HIS A 244 33.17 -8.18 -25.15
CA HIS A 244 33.27 -6.75 -25.39
C HIS A 244 34.28 -6.19 -24.39
N ALA A 245 35.33 -5.57 -24.92
CA ALA A 245 36.31 -4.87 -24.12
C ALA A 245 35.57 -3.89 -23.20
N VAL A 246 35.58 -4.18 -21.90
CA VAL A 246 35.10 -3.23 -20.90
C VAL A 246 35.96 -1.98 -21.11
N PRO A 247 35.37 -0.81 -21.36
CA PRO A 247 36.15 0.41 -21.50
C PRO A 247 37.04 0.55 -20.25
N PRO A 248 38.32 0.91 -20.42
CA PRO A 248 39.24 1.01 -19.30
C PRO A 248 38.66 1.96 -18.25
N ASP A 249 38.72 1.54 -16.98
CA ASP A 249 38.27 2.37 -15.86
C ASP A 249 39.01 3.72 -15.92
N PRO A 250 38.33 4.86 -15.69
CA PRO A 250 39.01 6.13 -15.51
C PRO A 250 40.02 6.01 -14.35
N PRO A 251 41.12 6.78 -14.39
CA PRO A 251 42.10 6.75 -13.32
C PRO A 251 41.42 7.05 -11.98
N PRO A 252 41.77 6.31 -10.91
CA PRO A 252 41.11 6.47 -9.62
C PRO A 252 41.33 7.90 -9.11
N PRO A 253 40.31 8.50 -8.45
CA PRO A 253 40.45 9.81 -7.85
C PRO A 253 41.53 9.82 -6.75
N ASN A 254 42.17 10.98 -6.55
CA ASN A 254 43.26 11.14 -5.58
C ASN A 254 42.83 10.82 -4.15
N GLN A 255 41.60 11.19 -3.76
CA GLN A 255 41.12 10.95 -2.40
C GLN A 255 40.29 9.68 -2.34
N GLN A 256 40.68 8.79 -1.44
CA GLN A 256 40.06 7.48 -1.22
C GLN A 256 39.00 7.55 -0.12
N LEU A 257 37.92 6.78 -0.27
CA LEU A 257 36.97 6.49 0.81
C LEU A 257 37.21 5.08 1.35
N SER A 258 38.05 4.95 2.38
CA SER A 258 38.39 3.64 2.97
C SER A 258 37.48 3.23 4.13
N HIS A 259 36.80 4.19 4.77
CA HIS A 259 35.91 3.95 5.90
C HIS A 259 34.82 5.03 5.96
N PHE A 260 33.66 4.67 6.52
CA PHE A 260 32.63 5.65 6.84
C PHE A 260 32.91 6.29 8.20
N THR A 261 32.62 7.58 8.31
CA THR A 261 32.74 8.34 9.56
C THR A 261 31.60 8.01 10.51
N PRO A 262 31.88 7.74 11.80
CA PRO A 262 30.86 7.59 12.82
C PRO A 262 30.01 8.86 12.97
N ILE A 263 28.74 8.69 13.30
CA ILE A 263 27.81 9.80 13.54
C ILE A 263 27.56 10.02 15.03
N THR A 264 27.11 11.22 15.38
CA THR A 264 26.66 11.56 16.73
C THR A 264 25.14 11.50 16.85
N PRO A 265 24.59 11.37 18.08
CA PRO A 265 23.14 11.45 18.30
C PRO A 265 22.51 12.75 17.76
N ALA A 266 23.24 13.87 17.82
CA ALA A 266 22.79 15.15 17.29
C ALA A 266 22.70 15.14 15.75
N HIS A 267 23.67 14.54 15.07
CA HIS A 267 23.63 14.35 13.62
C HIS A 267 22.46 13.43 13.22
N LEU A 268 22.24 12.36 13.98
CA LEU A 268 21.13 11.44 13.79
C LEU A 268 19.78 12.18 13.87
N THR A 269 19.56 13.01 14.88
CA THR A 269 18.31 13.79 15.02
C THR A 269 18.07 14.71 13.82
N LYS A 270 19.11 15.35 13.28
CA LYS A 270 19.01 16.18 12.05
C LYS A 270 18.60 15.34 10.84
N LEU A 271 19.13 14.12 10.70
CA LEU A 271 18.72 13.23 9.64
C LEU A 271 17.22 12.89 9.76
N PHE A 272 16.70 12.65 10.97
CA PHE A 272 15.32 12.24 11.18
C PHE A 272 14.25 13.26 10.75
N SER A 273 14.56 14.56 10.79
CA SER A 273 13.60 15.63 10.45
C SER A 273 13.10 15.56 9.00
N GLY A 274 13.94 15.05 8.08
CA GLY A 274 13.59 14.91 6.65
C GLY A 274 13.05 13.54 6.22
N ILE A 275 12.91 12.55 7.12
CA ILE A 275 12.45 11.20 6.72
C ILE A 275 10.94 11.17 6.57
N LYS A 276 10.44 10.66 5.45
CA LYS A 276 9.02 10.26 5.36
C LYS A 276 8.74 9.10 6.32
N THR A 277 7.88 9.32 7.30
CA THR A 277 7.48 8.30 8.26
C THR A 277 6.66 7.22 7.54
N SER A 278 7.28 6.07 7.27
CA SER A 278 6.62 4.90 6.69
C SER A 278 6.91 3.70 7.58
N THR A 279 5.86 2.93 7.87
CA THR A 279 5.96 1.70 8.66
C THR A 279 6.12 0.51 7.72
N CYS A 280 7.07 -0.35 8.05
CA CYS A 280 7.23 -1.66 7.46
C CYS A 280 6.62 -2.73 8.38
N SER A 281 6.12 -3.82 7.81
CA SER A 281 5.65 -4.97 8.59
C SER A 281 6.77 -5.67 9.37
N LEU A 282 8.02 -5.42 9.00
CA LEU A 282 9.22 -5.89 9.68
C LEU A 282 9.69 -4.95 10.81
N ASP A 283 9.07 -3.78 10.97
CA ASP A 283 9.38 -2.89 12.09
C ASP A 283 8.79 -3.46 13.39
N PRO A 284 9.54 -3.43 14.51
CA PRO A 284 9.07 -3.97 15.79
C PRO A 284 7.87 -3.17 16.34
N ILE A 285 7.81 -1.87 16.03
CA ILE A 285 6.70 -0.97 16.35
C ILE A 285 6.48 0.02 15.19
N PRO A 286 5.30 0.64 15.08
CA PRO A 286 5.04 1.67 14.08
C PRO A 286 6.09 2.80 14.09
N SER A 287 6.61 3.17 12.91
CA SER A 287 7.62 4.22 12.74
C SER A 287 7.26 5.59 13.36
N PRO A 288 5.99 6.03 13.41
CA PRO A 288 5.62 7.23 14.15
C PRO A 288 5.96 7.17 15.64
N LEU A 289 5.84 5.99 16.28
CA LEU A 289 6.19 5.80 17.69
C LEU A 289 7.71 5.81 17.89
N ILE A 290 8.47 5.22 16.95
CA ILE A 290 9.95 5.30 16.95
C ILE A 290 10.40 6.76 16.92
N LYS A 291 9.76 7.59 16.06
CA LYS A 291 10.06 9.02 15.99
C LYS A 291 9.66 9.77 17.25
N ALA A 292 8.52 9.46 17.85
CA ALA A 292 8.07 10.09 19.09
C ALA A 292 9.03 9.82 20.25
N CYS A 293 9.60 8.62 20.31
CA CYS A 293 10.56 8.20 21.34
C CYS A 293 12.03 8.39 20.94
N LEU A 294 12.30 9.16 19.88
CA LEU A 294 13.65 9.35 19.35
C LEU A 294 14.67 9.85 20.38
N PRO A 295 14.36 10.79 21.30
CA PRO A 295 15.34 11.24 22.29
C PRO A 295 15.92 10.10 23.13
N VAL A 296 15.09 9.11 23.48
CA VAL A 296 15.47 7.93 24.27
C VAL A 296 16.18 6.89 23.41
N LEU A 297 15.75 6.73 22.14
CA LEU A 297 16.30 5.72 21.23
C LEU A 297 17.58 6.16 20.49
N SER A 298 17.83 7.46 20.40
CA SER A 298 18.93 8.03 19.62
C SER A 298 20.31 7.46 19.98
N PRO A 299 20.67 7.25 21.26
CA PRO A 299 21.94 6.63 21.62
C PRO A 299 22.08 5.19 21.08
N LEU A 300 21.06 4.34 21.25
CA LEU A 300 21.07 2.96 20.75
C LEU A 300 21.15 2.90 19.22
N ILE A 301 20.33 3.71 18.53
CA ILE A 301 20.34 3.75 17.06
C ILE A 301 21.70 4.24 16.56
N THR A 302 22.28 5.25 17.22
CA THR A 302 23.63 5.74 16.90
C THR A 302 24.67 4.64 17.06
N GLN A 303 24.60 3.87 18.15
CA GLN A 303 25.52 2.77 18.39
C GLN A 303 25.39 1.67 17.33
N ILE A 304 24.16 1.28 16.96
CA ILE A 304 23.89 0.32 15.88
C ILE A 304 24.53 0.79 14.57
N ILE A 305 24.29 2.05 14.20
CA ILE A 305 24.82 2.62 12.95
C ILE A 305 26.34 2.63 12.99
N ASN A 306 26.95 3.17 14.05
CA ASN A 306 28.40 3.27 14.15
C ASN A 306 29.10 1.91 14.18
N SER A 307 28.53 0.93 14.89
CA SER A 307 29.00 -0.46 14.87
C SER A 307 28.93 -1.07 13.46
N SER A 308 27.84 -0.82 12.72
CA SER A 308 27.72 -1.27 11.32
C SER A 308 28.76 -0.61 10.42
N LEU A 309 28.96 0.71 10.54
CA LEU A 309 29.92 1.46 9.73
C LEU A 309 31.37 1.05 10.00
N SER A 310 31.76 0.86 11.27
CA SER A 310 33.13 0.51 11.64
C SER A 310 33.47 -0.93 11.26
N SER A 311 32.56 -1.87 11.50
CA SER A 311 32.75 -3.29 11.14
C SER A 311 32.67 -3.57 9.64
N GLY A 312 32.10 -2.64 8.86
CA GLY A 312 31.83 -2.86 7.45
C GLY A 312 30.74 -3.92 7.21
N PHE A 313 29.82 -4.12 8.16
CA PHE A 313 28.79 -5.16 8.08
C PHE A 313 27.39 -4.60 8.27
N VAL A 314 26.46 -4.96 7.37
CA VAL A 314 25.04 -4.64 7.50
C VAL A 314 24.33 -5.74 8.30
N PRO A 315 23.61 -5.42 9.39
CA PRO A 315 22.86 -6.41 10.16
C PRO A 315 21.90 -7.25 9.31
N GLN A 316 21.86 -8.57 9.54
CA GLN A 316 21.09 -9.50 8.70
C GLN A 316 19.58 -9.19 8.67
N SER A 317 19.00 -8.79 9.80
CA SER A 317 17.58 -8.41 9.89
C SER A 317 17.23 -7.15 9.07
N LEU A 318 18.22 -6.33 8.72
CA LEU A 318 18.04 -5.15 7.86
C LEU A 318 18.22 -5.45 6.36
N LYS A 319 18.59 -6.69 6.01
CA LYS A 319 18.74 -7.19 4.64
C LYS A 319 17.49 -7.87 4.06
N LEU A 320 16.42 -7.97 4.85
CA LEU A 320 15.12 -8.50 4.43
C LEU A 320 14.20 -7.36 3.97
N ALA A 321 13.59 -7.52 2.80
CA ALA A 321 12.65 -6.55 2.22
C ALA A 321 11.24 -7.13 2.07
N ALA A 322 10.23 -6.40 2.55
CA ALA A 322 8.82 -6.71 2.28
C ALA A 322 8.39 -6.00 0.99
N ILE A 323 8.06 -6.75 -0.05
CA ILE A 323 7.68 -6.22 -1.37
C ILE A 323 6.17 -6.03 -1.44
N THR A 324 5.72 -4.83 -1.76
CA THR A 324 4.32 -4.55 -2.06
C THR A 324 4.18 -4.36 -3.58
N PRO A 325 3.47 -5.26 -4.30
CA PRO A 325 3.16 -5.06 -5.71
C PRO A 325 2.26 -3.85 -5.88
N ILE A 326 2.69 -2.86 -6.67
CA ILE A 326 1.90 -1.66 -6.99
C ILE A 326 1.61 -1.61 -8.49
N LEU A 327 0.34 -1.40 -8.85
CA LEU A 327 -0.10 -1.30 -10.24
C LEU A 327 0.59 -0.10 -10.93
N LYS A 328 1.18 -0.34 -12.10
CA LYS A 328 1.91 0.67 -12.89
C LYS A 328 1.03 1.83 -13.32
N LYS A 329 -0.22 1.55 -13.70
CA LYS A 329 -1.24 2.55 -14.06
C LYS A 329 -2.60 2.09 -13.55
N PRO A 330 -3.49 2.99 -13.09
CA PRO A 330 -4.78 2.62 -12.49
C PRO A 330 -5.69 1.79 -13.39
N ASN A 331 -5.58 1.96 -14.71
CA ASN A 331 -6.45 1.31 -15.71
C ASN A 331 -5.89 -0.02 -16.22
N HIS A 332 -4.73 -0.46 -15.72
CA HIS A 332 -4.16 -1.74 -16.12
C HIS A 332 -4.92 -2.90 -15.46
N ASP A 333 -4.93 -4.04 -16.13
CA ASP A 333 -5.51 -5.27 -15.61
C ASP A 333 -4.82 -5.69 -14.29
N PRO A 334 -5.55 -5.76 -13.16
CA PRO A 334 -5.02 -6.16 -11.85
C PRO A 334 -4.76 -7.66 -11.70
N ASP A 335 -5.18 -8.49 -12.67
CA ASP A 335 -4.90 -9.93 -12.67
C ASP A 335 -3.64 -10.30 -13.46
N ASN A 336 -3.08 -9.36 -14.22
CA ASN A 336 -1.81 -9.55 -14.91
C ASN A 336 -0.62 -9.04 -14.06
N CYS A 337 0.25 -9.96 -13.61
CA CYS A 337 1.43 -9.63 -12.81
C CYS A 337 2.41 -8.66 -13.49
N ALA A 338 2.49 -8.65 -14.83
CA ALA A 338 3.36 -7.75 -15.59
C ALA A 338 2.99 -6.26 -15.41
N ASN A 339 1.76 -5.99 -14.98
CA ASN A 339 1.27 -4.64 -14.72
C ASN A 339 1.71 -4.08 -13.37
N PHE A 340 2.43 -4.84 -12.54
CA PHE A 340 2.86 -4.41 -11.22
C PHE A 340 4.35 -4.06 -11.17
N ARG A 341 4.71 -3.21 -10.21
CA ARG A 341 6.10 -2.92 -9.79
C ARG A 341 6.34 -3.53 -8.41
N PRO A 342 7.49 -4.19 -8.20
CA PRO A 342 7.86 -4.73 -6.89
C PRO A 342 8.45 -3.63 -5.99
N ILE A 343 7.62 -2.90 -5.23
CA ILE A 343 8.13 -1.84 -4.35
C ILE A 343 8.58 -2.43 -3.02
N SER A 344 9.87 -2.30 -2.72
CA SER A 344 10.51 -2.70 -1.47
C SER A 344 10.18 -1.75 -0.33
N ASN A 345 9.43 -2.23 0.66
CA ASN A 345 9.26 -1.58 1.94
C ASN A 345 10.29 -2.10 2.94
N LEU A 346 11.38 -1.34 3.11
CA LEU A 346 12.44 -1.68 4.06
C LEU A 346 12.10 -1.25 5.50
N PRO A 347 12.64 -1.96 6.51
CA PRO A 347 12.57 -1.52 7.90
C PRO A 347 13.04 -0.07 8.08
N PHE A 348 12.39 0.66 8.96
CA PHE A 348 12.70 2.06 9.25
C PHE A 348 14.17 2.26 9.65
N LEU A 349 14.70 1.36 10.49
CA LEU A 349 16.10 1.36 10.90
C LEU A 349 17.06 1.15 9.71
N SER A 350 16.69 0.27 8.77
CA SER A 350 17.46 0.03 7.53
C SER A 350 17.56 1.31 6.69
N LYS A 351 16.43 2.02 6.49
CA LYS A 351 16.39 3.30 5.76
C LYS A 351 17.25 4.39 6.41
N ILE A 352 17.35 4.41 7.74
CA ILE A 352 18.20 5.38 8.45
C ILE A 352 19.68 5.08 8.18
N LEU A 353 20.08 3.82 8.36
CA LEU A 353 21.45 3.37 8.13
C LEU A 353 21.87 3.65 6.68
N GLU A 354 21.03 3.29 5.71
CA GLU A 354 21.27 3.57 4.29
C GLU A 354 21.47 5.06 4.02
N ARG A 355 20.70 5.94 4.68
CA ARG A 355 20.81 7.38 4.45
C ARG A 355 22.09 8.00 5.02
N VAL A 356 22.60 7.45 6.13
CA VAL A 356 23.90 7.84 6.67
C VAL A 356 24.99 7.51 5.66
N VAL A 357 24.96 6.30 5.11
CA VAL A 357 25.92 5.87 4.08
C VAL A 357 25.76 6.69 2.79
N ALA A 358 24.53 6.91 2.33
CA ALA A 358 24.24 7.68 1.14
C ALA A 358 24.79 9.11 1.23
N ALA A 359 24.63 9.77 2.38
CA ALA A 359 25.15 11.12 2.60
C ALA A 359 26.68 11.16 2.45
N GLN A 360 27.39 10.20 3.05
CA GLN A 360 28.85 10.14 2.97
C GLN A 360 29.35 9.78 1.57
N LEU A 361 28.67 8.86 0.87
CA LEU A 361 28.97 8.56 -0.53
C LEU A 361 28.77 9.80 -1.41
N GLN A 362 27.66 10.52 -1.24
CA GLN A 362 27.40 11.74 -2.01
C GLN A 362 28.46 12.81 -1.75
N THR A 363 28.95 12.96 -0.52
CA THR A 363 30.07 13.84 -0.19
C THR A 363 31.34 13.43 -0.94
N HIS A 364 31.70 12.15 -0.91
CA HIS A 364 32.86 11.61 -1.63
C HIS A 364 32.77 11.85 -3.15
N LEU A 365 31.61 11.55 -3.74
CA LEU A 365 31.37 11.74 -5.18
C LEU A 365 31.43 13.21 -5.58
N THR A 366 30.89 14.10 -4.76
CA THR A 366 30.92 15.55 -5.04
C THR A 366 32.33 16.11 -4.91
N PHE A 367 33.02 15.73 -3.84
CA PHE A 367 34.37 16.21 -3.56
C PHE A 367 35.36 15.82 -4.67
N ASN A 368 35.26 14.59 -5.17
CA ASN A 368 36.12 14.09 -6.25
C ASN A 368 35.54 14.33 -7.66
N SER A 369 34.43 15.06 -7.79
CA SER A 369 33.77 15.33 -9.08
C SER A 369 33.47 14.07 -9.91
N LEU A 370 32.98 13.01 -9.26
CA LEU A 370 32.79 11.68 -9.86
C LEU A 370 31.41 11.46 -10.49
N TYR A 371 30.52 12.45 -10.47
CA TYR A 371 29.22 12.31 -11.13
C TYR A 371 29.36 12.49 -12.64
N GLU A 372 28.68 11.63 -13.39
CA GLU A 372 28.50 11.82 -14.83
C GLU A 372 27.83 13.19 -15.10
N PRO A 373 28.49 14.10 -15.86
CA PRO A 373 27.99 15.45 -16.10
C PRO A 373 26.54 15.51 -16.60
N PHE A 374 26.14 14.58 -17.48
CA PHE A 374 24.81 14.57 -18.08
C PHE A 374 23.76 13.74 -17.32
N GLN A 375 24.14 13.13 -16.20
CA GLN A 375 23.20 12.45 -15.32
C GLN A 375 22.34 13.45 -14.56
N SER A 376 21.05 13.53 -14.91
CA SER A 376 20.08 14.37 -14.20
C SER A 376 19.21 13.58 -13.20
N GLY A 377 18.92 12.30 -13.50
CA GLY A 377 18.12 11.45 -12.62
C GLY A 377 18.86 11.15 -11.32
N PHE A 378 18.14 11.18 -10.18
CA PHE A 378 18.65 10.83 -8.84
C PHE A 378 19.84 11.65 -8.34
N ARG A 379 20.13 12.79 -8.98
CA ARG A 379 21.22 13.69 -8.61
C ARG A 379 20.68 14.90 -7.85
N PRO A 380 21.26 15.28 -6.70
CA PRO A 380 20.87 16.50 -5.98
C PRO A 380 20.98 17.73 -6.88
N LYS A 381 19.99 18.63 -6.82
CA LYS A 381 19.90 19.87 -7.63
C LYS A 381 19.70 19.67 -9.14
N HIS A 382 19.35 18.45 -9.59
CA HIS A 382 18.92 18.16 -10.95
C HIS A 382 17.47 17.67 -10.99
N SER A 383 16.83 17.76 -12.16
CA SER A 383 15.45 17.31 -12.37
C SER A 383 15.22 16.82 -13.81
N THR A 384 13.99 16.43 -14.13
CA THR A 384 13.63 16.16 -15.53
C THR A 384 13.71 17.40 -16.41
N GLU A 385 13.56 18.60 -15.81
CA GLU A 385 13.65 19.87 -16.53
C GLU A 385 15.09 20.19 -16.93
N THR A 386 16.08 19.88 -16.09
CA THR A 386 17.49 20.09 -16.44
C THR A 386 17.90 19.21 -17.62
N ALA A 387 17.42 17.97 -17.68
CA ALA A 387 17.64 17.08 -18.82
C ALA A 387 16.96 17.61 -20.10
N LEU A 388 15.68 17.99 -20.00
CA LEU A 388 14.90 18.51 -21.12
C LEU A 388 15.53 19.80 -21.69
N LEU A 389 15.96 20.71 -20.81
CA LEU A 389 16.60 21.97 -21.20
C LEU A 389 17.89 21.71 -21.99
N LYS A 390 18.74 20.78 -21.53
CA LYS A 390 19.98 20.43 -22.24
C LYS A 390 19.70 19.85 -23.63
N ILE A 391 18.81 18.85 -23.70
CA ILE A 391 18.46 18.21 -24.97
C ILE A 391 17.85 19.22 -25.95
N THR A 392 16.93 20.06 -25.48
CA THR A 392 16.28 21.07 -26.33
C THR A 392 17.29 22.08 -26.85
N ASN A 393 18.18 22.57 -25.99
CA ASN A 393 19.24 23.49 -26.39
C ASN A 393 20.17 22.89 -27.45
N ASP A 394 20.57 21.63 -27.28
CA ASP A 394 21.46 20.94 -28.23
C ASP A 394 20.79 20.76 -29.60
N LEU A 395 19.50 20.41 -29.61
CA LEU A 395 18.72 20.29 -30.85
C LEU A 395 18.58 21.65 -31.55
N LEU A 396 18.34 22.73 -30.81
CA LEU A 396 18.23 24.07 -31.37
C LEU A 396 19.56 24.55 -31.96
N LEU A 397 20.67 24.40 -31.23
CA LEU A 397 22.01 24.76 -31.72
C LEU A 397 22.42 23.95 -32.96
N SER A 398 22.07 22.66 -32.99
CA SER A 398 22.29 21.81 -34.16
C SER A 398 21.48 22.28 -35.37
N SER A 399 20.21 22.64 -35.14
CA SER A 399 19.31 23.20 -36.16
C SER A 399 19.82 24.53 -36.72
N ASP A 400 20.26 25.45 -35.85
CA ASP A 400 20.83 26.75 -36.25
C ASP A 400 22.11 26.58 -37.08
N SER A 401 22.85 25.50 -36.84
CA SER A 401 24.05 25.14 -37.62
C SER A 401 23.73 24.42 -38.94
N GLY A 402 22.45 24.21 -39.27
CA GLY A 402 22.02 23.49 -40.47
C GLY A 402 22.28 21.98 -40.44
N HIS A 403 22.53 21.41 -39.26
CA HIS A 403 22.77 19.98 -39.10
C HIS A 403 21.46 19.19 -38.93
N LEU A 404 21.47 17.93 -39.39
CA LEU A 404 20.42 16.96 -39.07
C LEU A 404 20.65 16.39 -37.67
N SER A 405 19.64 16.47 -36.81
CA SER A 405 19.64 15.87 -35.48
C SER A 405 18.83 14.57 -35.43
N ILE A 406 19.38 13.54 -34.80
CA ILE A 406 18.69 12.26 -34.52
C ILE A 406 18.67 12.05 -33.01
N LEU A 407 17.47 11.83 -32.45
CA LEU A 407 17.29 11.54 -31.04
C LEU A 407 17.02 10.04 -30.83
N ILE A 408 17.92 9.36 -30.11
CA ILE A 408 17.78 7.96 -29.74
C ILE A 408 17.33 7.88 -28.28
N LEU A 409 16.18 7.25 -28.04
CA LEU A 409 15.62 7.07 -26.71
C LEU A 409 15.72 5.60 -26.30
N LEU A 410 16.51 5.34 -25.26
CA LEU A 410 16.75 4.00 -24.72
C LEU A 410 16.06 3.86 -23.36
N ASP A 411 15.40 2.73 -23.13
CA ASP A 411 14.81 2.37 -21.83
C ASP A 411 15.32 1.00 -21.40
N LEU A 412 15.76 0.91 -20.15
CA LEU A 412 16.34 -0.30 -19.58
C LEU A 412 15.25 -1.16 -18.95
N THR A 413 15.17 -2.42 -19.37
CA THR A 413 14.23 -3.37 -18.77
C THR A 413 14.65 -3.70 -17.35
N ALA A 414 13.77 -3.43 -16.37
CA ALA A 414 13.97 -3.77 -14.96
C ALA A 414 15.29 -3.25 -14.36
N ALA A 415 15.68 -2.02 -14.72
CA ALA A 415 16.98 -1.44 -14.46
C ALA A 415 17.55 -1.60 -13.04
N PHE A 416 16.73 -1.44 -11.99
CA PHE A 416 17.16 -1.63 -10.60
C PHE A 416 17.37 -3.09 -10.22
N ASP A 417 16.59 -3.99 -10.79
CA ASP A 417 16.57 -5.41 -10.46
C ASP A 417 17.68 -6.18 -11.21
N THR A 418 18.27 -5.58 -12.25
CA THR A 418 19.27 -6.21 -13.14
C THR A 418 20.70 -5.70 -12.90
N ILE A 419 20.97 -5.01 -11.79
CA ILE A 419 22.32 -4.54 -11.47
C ILE A 419 23.19 -5.74 -11.07
N SER A 420 24.27 -5.99 -11.80
CA SER A 420 25.26 -6.99 -11.42
C SER A 420 26.08 -6.51 -10.22
N HIS A 421 26.01 -7.25 -9.10
CA HIS A 421 26.76 -6.91 -7.89
C HIS A 421 28.28 -6.97 -8.11
N SER A 422 28.78 -7.88 -8.94
CA SER A 422 30.22 -8.00 -9.21
C SER A 422 30.75 -6.78 -9.98
N ILE A 423 30.04 -6.35 -11.01
CA ILE A 423 30.38 -5.17 -11.81
C ILE A 423 30.30 -3.91 -10.94
N LEU A 424 29.21 -3.73 -10.19
CA LEU A 424 29.05 -2.59 -9.28
C LEU A 424 30.18 -2.52 -8.25
N LEU A 425 30.53 -3.64 -7.59
CA LEU A 425 31.63 -3.68 -6.63
C LEU A 425 32.99 -3.40 -7.27
N SER A 426 33.21 -3.86 -8.51
CA SER A 426 34.42 -3.53 -9.26
C SER A 426 34.53 -2.03 -9.54
N ARG A 427 33.44 -1.39 -9.99
CA ARG A 427 33.41 0.06 -10.24
C ARG A 427 33.59 0.89 -8.98
N LEU A 428 32.93 0.50 -7.89
CA LEU A 428 33.09 1.16 -6.59
C LEU A 428 34.56 1.14 -6.14
N LYS A 429 35.26 0.03 -6.37
CA LYS A 429 36.68 -0.11 -6.01
C LYS A 429 37.60 0.65 -6.96
N ASN A 430 37.49 0.40 -8.26
CA ASN A 430 38.48 0.82 -9.25
C ASN A 430 38.25 2.25 -9.73
N SER A 431 37.02 2.56 -10.15
CA SER A 431 36.68 3.85 -10.76
C SER A 431 36.37 4.93 -9.71
N LEU A 432 35.82 4.54 -8.55
CA LEU A 432 35.40 5.47 -7.49
C LEU A 432 36.33 5.51 -6.27
N ASN A 433 37.39 4.69 -6.25
CA ASN A 433 38.37 4.58 -5.16
C ASN A 433 37.71 4.41 -3.76
N ILE A 434 36.71 3.54 -3.67
CA ILE A 434 36.08 3.13 -2.41
C ILE A 434 36.69 1.80 -1.97
N THR A 435 37.30 1.77 -0.80
CA THR A 435 38.06 0.62 -0.29
C THR A 435 37.78 0.36 1.19
N GLY A 436 38.57 -0.51 1.82
CA GLY A 436 38.50 -0.79 3.26
C GLY A 436 37.11 -1.20 3.76
N SER A 437 36.76 -0.74 4.97
CA SER A 437 35.47 -1.05 5.60
C SER A 437 34.29 -0.43 4.85
N ALA A 438 34.47 0.68 4.13
CA ALA A 438 33.41 1.26 3.31
C ALA A 438 33.00 0.33 2.15
N LEU A 439 33.98 -0.25 1.45
CA LEU A 439 33.71 -1.24 0.40
C LEU A 439 33.14 -2.54 0.97
N PHE A 440 33.63 -3.01 2.13
CA PHE A 440 33.08 -4.18 2.80
C PHE A 440 31.62 -3.97 3.22
N TRP A 441 31.27 -2.77 3.68
CA TRP A 441 29.90 -2.42 4.01
C TRP A 441 29.00 -2.49 2.78
N LEU A 442 29.41 -1.94 1.64
CA LEU A 442 28.66 -2.00 0.38
C LEU A 442 28.51 -3.43 -0.14
N ARG A 443 29.56 -4.25 -0.02
CA ARG A 443 29.49 -5.68 -0.32
C ARG A 443 28.53 -6.40 0.62
N SER A 444 28.55 -6.10 1.91
CA SER A 444 27.62 -6.67 2.89
C SER A 444 26.19 -6.23 2.61
N TYR A 445 25.97 -4.98 2.19
CA TYR A 445 24.66 -4.44 1.82
C TYR A 445 24.01 -5.22 0.68
N LEU A 446 24.80 -5.61 -0.33
CA LEU A 446 24.34 -6.31 -1.54
C LEU A 446 24.22 -7.84 -1.35
N THR A 447 25.08 -8.45 -0.53
CA THR A 447 25.13 -9.91 -0.35
C THR A 447 24.11 -10.43 0.68
N ASN A 448 23.62 -11.65 0.45
CA ASN A 448 22.66 -12.36 1.32
C ASN A 448 21.37 -11.55 1.62
N ARG A 449 20.97 -10.71 0.67
CA ARG A 449 19.68 -10.03 0.72
C ARG A 449 18.55 -10.99 0.39
N GLN A 450 17.42 -10.77 1.03
CA GLN A 450 16.23 -11.57 0.85
C GLN A 450 15.01 -10.67 0.71
N GLN A 451 13.98 -11.17 0.05
CA GLN A 451 12.73 -10.47 -0.15
C GLN A 451 11.54 -11.43 -0.12
N PHE A 452 10.36 -10.90 0.15
CA PHE A 452 9.11 -11.63 0.04
C PHE A 452 7.98 -10.66 -0.34
N ILE A 453 6.98 -11.14 -1.08
CA ILE A 453 5.77 -10.38 -1.34
C ILE A 453 4.95 -10.30 -0.06
N HIS A 454 4.55 -9.09 0.32
CA HIS A 454 3.66 -8.83 1.45
C HIS A 454 2.55 -7.87 1.02
N PHE A 455 1.32 -8.35 1.10
CA PHE A 455 0.14 -7.55 0.78
C PHE A 455 -0.99 -7.89 1.76
N ASN A 456 -1.50 -6.86 2.46
CA ASN A 456 -2.47 -7.01 3.55
C ASN A 456 -2.00 -7.97 4.66
N HIS A 457 -2.55 -9.18 4.72
CA HIS A 457 -2.24 -10.19 5.73
C HIS A 457 -1.64 -11.46 5.12
N CYS A 458 -1.27 -11.42 3.83
CA CYS A 458 -0.69 -12.54 3.11
C CYS A 458 0.77 -12.23 2.74
N SER A 459 1.60 -13.27 2.81
CA SER A 459 3.01 -13.20 2.49
C SER A 459 3.39 -14.38 1.60
N SER A 460 4.30 -14.18 0.65
CA SER A 460 4.93 -15.29 -0.08
C SER A 460 5.99 -15.98 0.77
N THR A 461 6.56 -17.07 0.25
CA THR A 461 7.85 -17.58 0.72
C THR A 461 8.95 -16.53 0.49
N ILE A 462 9.99 -16.59 1.32
CA ILE A 462 11.17 -15.74 1.20
C ILE A 462 12.03 -16.24 0.04
N ALA A 463 12.53 -15.31 -0.79
CA ALA A 463 13.43 -15.58 -1.89
C ALA A 463 14.71 -14.71 -1.78
N PRO A 464 15.87 -15.20 -2.25
CA PRO A 464 17.08 -14.41 -2.28
C PRO A 464 17.03 -13.33 -3.38
N LEU A 465 17.63 -12.18 -3.11
CA LEU A 465 17.86 -11.12 -4.11
C LEU A 465 19.32 -11.22 -4.60
N GLN A 466 19.55 -12.03 -5.63
CA GLN A 466 20.90 -12.32 -6.15
C GLN A 466 21.49 -11.18 -6.98
N GLN A 467 20.64 -10.32 -7.55
CA GLN A 467 20.99 -9.23 -8.44
C GLN A 467 20.12 -8.03 -8.13
N GLY A 468 20.56 -6.87 -8.58
CA GLY A 468 19.83 -5.63 -8.40
C GLY A 468 19.94 -5.03 -7.01
N VAL A 469 19.21 -3.95 -6.82
CA VAL A 469 19.05 -3.23 -5.55
C VAL A 469 17.56 -3.08 -5.25
N PRO A 470 17.14 -3.08 -3.96
CA PRO A 470 15.72 -3.06 -3.64
C PRO A 470 15.03 -1.79 -4.18
N GLN A 471 14.01 -1.94 -5.02
CA GLN A 471 13.28 -0.81 -5.61
C GLN A 471 12.47 -0.08 -4.53
N GLY A 472 12.96 1.07 -4.04
CA GLY A 472 12.38 1.82 -2.92
C GLY A 472 13.30 1.94 -1.71
N SER A 473 14.51 1.38 -1.79
CA SER A 473 15.60 1.68 -0.87
C SER A 473 16.10 3.12 -1.04
N VAL A 474 16.80 3.63 -0.01
CA VAL A 474 17.44 4.95 -0.03
C VAL A 474 18.71 4.89 -0.87
N LEU A 475 19.49 3.80 -0.76
CA LEU A 475 20.74 3.65 -1.50
C LEU A 475 20.55 3.22 -2.96
N GLY A 476 19.45 2.53 -3.29
CA GLY A 476 19.24 1.96 -4.62
C GLY A 476 19.39 2.96 -5.77
N PRO A 477 18.73 4.14 -5.72
CA PRO A 477 18.91 5.19 -6.71
C PRO A 477 20.34 5.67 -6.87
N LEU A 478 21.09 5.79 -5.77
CA LEU A 478 22.49 6.22 -5.81
C LEU A 478 23.37 5.13 -6.42
N LEU A 479 23.21 3.87 -6.00
CA LEU A 479 23.97 2.74 -6.55
C LEU A 479 23.67 2.47 -8.02
N PHE A 480 22.51 2.86 -8.52
CA PHE A 480 22.15 2.71 -9.93
C PHE A 480 22.89 3.70 -10.85
N ILE A 481 23.21 4.90 -10.36
CA ILE A 481 23.88 5.94 -11.16
C ILE A 481 25.42 5.89 -11.06
N LEU A 482 25.97 4.87 -10.40
CA LEU A 482 27.41 4.57 -10.25
C LEU A 482 27.73 3.32 -11.09
#